data_AF-A0A362XEE1-F1
#
_entry.id   AF-A0A362XEE1-F1
#
_cell.length_a   1.000
_cell.length_b   1.000
_cell.length_c   1.000
_cell.angle_alpha   90.00
_cell.angle_beta   90.00
_cell.angle_gamma   90.00
#
_symmetry.space_group_name_H-M   'P 1'
#
loop_
_entity.id
_entity.type
_entity.pdbx_description
1 polymer ?
#
loop_
_entity_poly.entity_id
_entity_poly.type
_entity_poly.pdbx_seq_one_letter_code
_entity_poly.pdbx_strand_id
1 'polypeptide(L)'
;MIIKNGVDVTNTLSDAEKSKILAAFEKKKLEIAKTNKAKEKLEKAEKQQKRAEKQQKKAEQKQKKAEKILKQKEKAQANHDKAIIKHENAIEKYEKLKNKGKLSPEDERKWLEKIEKLNTNISKTKKKLK
;
A
#
# COMPACT_ATOMS: atom_id res chain seq x y z
N MET A 1 6.30 49.42 -35.24
CA MET A 1 7.60 49.97 -34.82
C MET A 1 8.62 48.84 -34.80
N ILE A 2 9.65 48.91 -35.64
CA ILE A 2 10.75 47.94 -35.73
C ILE A 2 11.96 48.60 -35.08
N ILE A 3 12.38 48.06 -33.93
CA ILE A 3 13.53 48.59 -33.17
C ILE A 3 14.75 47.71 -33.40
N LYS A 4 15.89 48.34 -33.68
CA LYS A 4 17.20 47.69 -33.69
C LYS A 4 18.11 48.42 -32.69
N ASN A 5 18.56 47.71 -31.65
CA ASN A 5 19.43 48.26 -30.59
C ASN A 5 18.86 49.53 -29.91
N GLY A 6 17.55 49.60 -29.69
CA GLY A 6 16.89 50.74 -29.04
C GLY A 6 16.53 51.91 -29.96
N VAL A 7 16.94 51.88 -31.24
CA VAL A 7 16.59 52.91 -32.24
C VAL A 7 15.51 52.39 -33.19
N ASP A 8 14.50 53.23 -33.47
CA ASP A 8 13.46 52.92 -34.45
C ASP A 8 14.01 53.05 -35.88
N VAL A 9 14.01 51.93 -36.60
CA VAL A 9 14.51 51.81 -37.98
C VAL A 9 13.36 51.56 -38.97
N THR A 10 12.10 51.78 -38.55
CA THR A 10 10.92 51.50 -39.39
C THR A 10 10.95 52.27 -40.70
N ASN A 11 11.37 53.54 -40.71
CA ASN A 11 11.37 54.37 -41.91
C ASN A 11 12.58 54.13 -42.83
N THR A 12 13.64 53.49 -42.34
CA THR A 12 14.87 53.21 -43.10
C THR A 12 14.84 51.86 -43.84
N LEU A 13 13.80 51.06 -43.63
CA LEU A 13 13.63 49.73 -44.24
C LEU A 13 12.69 49.82 -45.44
N SER A 14 13.00 49.06 -46.49
CA SER A 14 12.08 48.87 -47.63
C SER A 14 10.85 48.05 -47.22
N ASP A 15 9.74 48.19 -47.95
CA ASP A 15 8.50 47.46 -47.65
C ASP A 15 8.66 45.93 -47.75
N ALA A 16 9.56 45.48 -48.63
CA ALA A 16 9.94 44.07 -48.72
C ALA A 16 10.65 43.57 -47.45
N GLU A 17 11.54 44.38 -46.86
CA GLU A 17 12.24 44.02 -45.62
C GLU A 17 11.33 44.06 -44.41
N LYS A 18 10.46 45.08 -44.30
CA LYS A 18 9.40 45.14 -43.27
C LYS A 18 8.52 43.90 -43.31
N SER A 19 8.09 43.50 -44.51
CA SER A 19 7.25 42.30 -44.70
C SER A 19 7.96 41.02 -44.26
N LYS A 20 9.25 40.87 -44.59
CA LYS A 20 10.06 39.73 -44.13
C LYS A 20 10.20 39.69 -42.60
N ILE A 21 10.43 40.84 -41.96
CA ILE A 21 10.58 40.95 -40.51
C ILE A 21 9.26 40.59 -39.79
N LEU A 22 8.13 41.11 -40.27
CA LEU A 22 6.81 40.79 -39.71
C LEU A 22 6.46 39.31 -39.89
N ALA A 23 6.74 38.74 -41.08
CA ALA A 23 6.51 37.32 -41.33
C ALA A 23 7.37 36.42 -40.40
N ALA A 24 8.64 36.79 -40.18
CA ALA A 24 9.52 36.09 -39.26
C ALA A 24 9.03 36.21 -37.79
N PHE A 25 8.53 37.39 -37.40
CA PHE A 25 7.97 37.62 -36.07
C PHE A 25 6.71 36.79 -35.82
N GLU A 26 5.77 36.78 -36.76
CA GLU A 26 4.55 35.96 -36.64
C GLU A 26 4.87 34.46 -36.59
N LYS A 27 5.84 34.00 -37.39
CA LYS A 27 6.33 32.62 -37.31
C LYS A 27 6.90 32.29 -35.93
N LYS A 28 7.78 33.15 -35.39
CA LYS A 28 8.34 32.99 -34.04
C LYS A 28 7.26 33.00 -32.96
N LYS A 29 6.29 33.90 -33.06
CA LYS A 29 5.16 33.99 -32.12
C LYS A 29 4.32 32.71 -32.13
N LEU A 30 4.05 32.16 -33.31
CA LEU A 30 3.36 30.87 -33.46
C LEU A 30 4.17 29.71 -32.88
N GLU A 31 5.48 29.67 -33.09
CA GLU A 31 6.36 28.65 -32.49
C GLU A 31 6.40 28.74 -30.95
N ILE A 32 6.48 29.96 -30.39
CA ILE A 32 6.41 30.18 -28.93
C ILE A 32 5.05 29.74 -28.38
N ALA A 33 3.95 30.08 -29.06
CA ALA A 33 2.62 29.65 -28.64
C ALA A 33 2.46 28.11 -28.68
N LYS A 34 3.00 27.45 -29.71
CA LYS A 34 3.00 25.98 -29.82
C LYS A 34 3.84 25.31 -28.72
N THR A 35 5.04 25.82 -28.47
CA THR A 35 5.93 25.28 -27.43
C THR A 35 5.37 25.48 -26.03
N ASN A 36 4.76 26.63 -25.74
CA ASN A 36 4.08 26.85 -24.45
C ASN A 36 2.89 25.90 -24.27
N LYS A 37 2.04 25.72 -25.29
CA LYS A 37 0.94 24.74 -25.25
C LYS A 37 1.46 23.31 -25.06
N ALA A 38 2.58 22.96 -25.69
CA ALA A 38 3.20 21.65 -25.50
C ALA A 38 3.72 21.45 -24.08
N LYS A 39 4.40 22.46 -23.50
CA LYS A 39 4.85 22.45 -22.10
C LYS A 39 3.71 22.30 -21.11
N GLU A 40 2.63 23.07 -21.28
CA GLU A 40 1.45 22.95 -20.41
C GLU A 40 0.81 21.56 -20.47
N LYS A 41 0.73 20.96 -21.68
CA LYS A 41 0.22 19.60 -21.84
C LYS A 41 1.11 18.57 -21.14
N LEU A 42 2.43 18.70 -21.28
CA LEU A 42 3.39 17.83 -20.61
C LEU A 42 3.29 17.95 -19.09
N GLU A 43 3.21 19.18 -18.55
CA GLU A 43 3.08 19.41 -17.11
C GLU A 43 1.76 18.85 -16.56
N LYS A 44 0.65 19.00 -17.28
CA LYS A 44 -0.64 18.40 -16.91
C LYS A 44 -0.56 16.87 -16.93
N ALA A 45 0.05 16.28 -17.95
CA ALA A 45 0.24 14.84 -18.07
C ALA A 45 1.11 14.30 -16.92
N GLU A 46 2.22 14.96 -16.59
CA GLU A 46 3.11 14.56 -15.49
C GLU A 46 2.40 14.66 -14.13
N LYS A 47 1.65 15.75 -13.90
CA LYS A 47 0.82 15.90 -12.68
C LYS A 47 -0.22 14.79 -12.58
N GLN A 48 -0.85 14.41 -13.69
CA GLN A 48 -1.84 13.34 -13.73
C GLN A 48 -1.20 11.97 -13.47
N GLN A 49 -0.05 11.68 -14.07
CA GLN A 49 0.71 10.46 -13.81
C GLN A 49 1.13 10.37 -12.33
N LYS A 50 1.70 11.44 -11.76
CA LYS A 50 2.07 11.48 -10.34
C LYS A 50 0.88 11.26 -9.41
N ARG A 51 -0.31 11.76 -9.77
CA ARG A 51 -1.54 11.53 -9.01
C ARG A 51 -1.99 10.07 -9.11
N ALA A 52 -1.96 9.49 -10.30
CA ALA A 52 -2.32 8.10 -10.54
C ALA A 52 -1.38 7.14 -9.78
N GLU A 53 -0.06 7.37 -9.84
CA GLU A 53 0.94 6.57 -9.12
C GLU A 53 0.73 6.65 -7.60
N LYS A 54 0.48 7.85 -7.06
CA LYS A 54 0.16 8.03 -5.63
C LYS A 54 -1.11 7.27 -5.24
N GLN A 55 -2.13 7.25 -6.10
CA GLN A 55 -3.37 6.51 -5.83
C GLN A 55 -3.14 5.01 -5.85
N GLN A 56 -2.40 4.49 -6.85
CA GLN A 56 -2.03 3.08 -6.94
C GLN A 56 -1.23 2.64 -5.70
N LYS A 57 -0.22 3.41 -5.30
CA LYS A 57 0.60 3.11 -4.11
C LYS A 57 -0.24 3.10 -2.83
N LYS A 58 -1.21 4.01 -2.69
CA LYS A 58 -2.14 4.02 -1.56
C LYS A 58 -3.06 2.79 -1.57
N ALA A 59 -3.56 2.39 -2.74
CA ALA A 59 -4.40 1.21 -2.88
C ALA A 59 -3.63 -0.07 -2.52
N GLU A 60 -2.40 -0.22 -3.03
CA GLU A 60 -1.53 -1.34 -2.73
C GLU A 60 -1.19 -1.42 -1.24
N GLN A 61 -0.88 -0.29 -0.60
CA GLN A 61 -0.66 -0.25 0.85
C GLN A 61 -1.89 -0.67 1.65
N LYS A 62 -3.09 -0.26 1.23
CA LYS A 62 -4.35 -0.67 1.88
C LYS A 62 -4.58 -2.18 1.72
N GLN A 63 -4.38 -2.71 0.52
CA GLN A 63 -4.49 -4.15 0.25
C GLN A 63 -3.50 -4.95 1.10
N LYS A 64 -2.22 -4.56 1.11
CA LYS A 64 -1.19 -5.22 1.94
C LYS A 64 -1.51 -5.19 3.44
N LYS A 65 -2.05 -4.08 3.94
CA LYS A 65 -2.50 -3.98 5.34
C LYS A 65 -3.67 -4.91 5.63
N ALA A 66 -4.67 -4.93 4.73
CA ALA A 66 -5.83 -5.81 4.86
C ALA A 66 -5.44 -7.29 4.84
N GLU A 67 -4.58 -7.69 3.90
CA GLU A 67 -4.05 -9.05 3.79
C GLU A 67 -3.26 -9.45 5.04
N LYS A 68 -2.41 -8.56 5.56
CA LYS A 68 -1.66 -8.80 6.80
C LYS A 68 -2.58 -9.00 8.00
N ILE A 69 -3.63 -8.20 8.12
CA ILE A 69 -4.63 -8.33 9.19
C ILE A 69 -5.38 -9.66 9.06
N LEU A 70 -5.80 -10.01 7.85
CA LEU A 70 -6.50 -11.27 7.58
C LEU A 70 -5.62 -12.47 7.94
N LYS A 71 -4.36 -12.47 7.48
CA LYS A 71 -3.38 -13.51 7.80
C LYS A 71 -3.09 -13.61 9.30
N GLN A 72 -3.08 -12.49 10.02
CA GLN A 72 -2.92 -12.48 11.48
C GLN A 72 -4.14 -13.10 12.18
N LYS A 73 -5.36 -12.78 11.73
CA LYS A 73 -6.60 -13.37 12.25
C LYS A 73 -6.65 -14.87 11.99
N GLU A 74 -6.37 -15.31 10.77
CA GLU A 74 -6.31 -16.74 10.41
C GLU A 74 -5.29 -17.49 11.27
N LYS A 75 -4.10 -16.91 11.45
CA LYS A 75 -3.06 -17.51 12.31
C LYS A 75 -3.50 -17.56 13.77
N ALA A 76 -4.18 -16.52 14.27
CA ALA A 76 -4.71 -16.52 15.63
C ALA A 76 -5.78 -17.60 15.81
N GLN A 77 -6.67 -17.76 14.82
CA GLN A 77 -7.73 -18.79 14.82
C GLN A 77 -7.12 -20.18 14.80
N ALA A 78 -6.23 -20.46 13.85
CA ALA A 78 -5.55 -21.75 13.77
C ALA A 78 -4.76 -22.09 15.05
N ASN A 79 -4.18 -21.10 15.73
CA ASN A 79 -3.51 -21.31 17.02
C ASN A 79 -4.49 -21.61 18.16
N HIS A 80 -5.67 -20.99 18.15
CA HIS A 80 -6.72 -21.26 19.13
C HIS A 80 -7.30 -22.65 18.94
N ASP A 81 -7.63 -23.02 17.71
CA ASP A 81 -8.17 -24.35 17.36
C ASP A 81 -7.17 -25.45 17.74
N LYS A 82 -5.88 -25.26 17.43
CA LYS A 82 -4.82 -26.18 17.88
C LYS A 82 -4.71 -26.28 19.40
N ALA A 83 -5.00 -25.21 20.14
CA ALA A 83 -4.98 -25.25 21.60
C ALA A 83 -6.16 -26.06 22.15
N ILE A 84 -7.36 -25.90 21.55
CA ILE A 84 -8.55 -26.68 21.88
C ILE A 84 -8.30 -28.18 21.62
N ILE A 85 -7.85 -28.54 20.43
CA ILE A 85 -7.57 -29.94 20.05
C ILE A 85 -6.55 -30.57 21.01
N LYS A 86 -5.50 -29.84 21.40
CA LYS A 86 -4.50 -30.35 22.36
C LYS A 86 -5.08 -30.61 23.74
N HIS A 87 -5.99 -29.75 24.20
CA HIS A 87 -6.67 -29.91 25.48
C HIS A 87 -7.63 -31.09 25.45
N GLU A 88 -8.44 -31.22 24.41
CA GLU A 88 -9.36 -32.36 24.21
C GLU A 88 -8.60 -33.70 24.19
N ASN A 89 -7.54 -33.79 23.38
CA ASN A 89 -6.70 -34.99 23.33
C ASN A 89 -6.03 -35.31 24.68
N ALA A 90 -5.72 -34.29 25.49
CA ALA A 90 -5.16 -34.48 26.82
C ALA A 90 -6.21 -35.00 27.81
N ILE A 91 -7.43 -34.48 27.78
CA ILE A 91 -8.57 -34.98 28.57
C ILE A 91 -8.86 -36.43 28.19
N GLU A 92 -9.04 -36.71 26.90
CA GLU A 92 -9.38 -38.05 26.42
C GLU A 92 -8.32 -39.09 26.84
N LYS A 93 -7.03 -38.73 26.76
CA LYS A 93 -5.95 -39.61 27.20
C LYS A 93 -5.92 -39.79 28.72
N TYR A 94 -6.17 -38.74 29.49
CA TYR A 94 -6.27 -38.82 30.95
C TYR A 94 -7.42 -39.74 31.36
N GLU A 95 -8.62 -39.56 30.79
CA GLU A 95 -9.79 -40.40 31.06
C GLU A 95 -9.54 -41.86 30.71
N LYS A 96 -8.92 -42.14 29.56
CA LYS A 96 -8.54 -43.51 29.17
C LYS A 96 -7.56 -44.16 30.14
N LEU A 97 -6.59 -43.41 30.68
CA LEU A 97 -5.63 -43.94 31.64
C LEU A 97 -6.26 -44.16 33.02
N LYS A 98 -7.10 -43.21 33.46
CA LYS A 98 -7.87 -43.29 34.70
C LYS A 98 -8.81 -44.49 34.70
N ASN A 99 -9.59 -44.67 33.63
CA ASN A 99 -10.53 -45.79 33.48
C ASN A 99 -9.82 -47.15 33.44
N LYS A 100 -8.56 -47.19 32.98
CA LYS A 100 -7.74 -48.41 32.98
C LYS A 100 -7.03 -48.67 34.31
N GLY A 101 -7.16 -47.78 35.31
CA GLY A 101 -6.43 -47.86 36.58
C GLY A 101 -4.92 -47.74 36.43
N LYS A 102 -4.42 -47.19 35.30
CA LYS A 102 -2.98 -47.09 34.98
C LYS A 102 -2.37 -45.77 35.44
N LEU A 103 -3.02 -45.08 36.37
CA LEU A 103 -2.61 -43.77 36.86
C LEU A 103 -2.25 -43.86 38.33
N SER A 104 -0.98 -43.60 38.64
CA SER A 104 -0.55 -43.39 40.03
C SER A 104 -1.08 -42.04 40.54
N PRO A 105 -1.20 -41.85 41.87
CA PRO A 105 -1.61 -40.55 42.42
C PRO A 105 -0.72 -39.37 41.97
N GLU A 106 0.58 -39.62 41.80
CA GLU A 106 1.53 -38.61 41.32
C GLU A 106 1.32 -38.30 39.82
N ASP A 107 1.08 -39.32 39.00
CA ASP A 107 0.80 -39.13 37.58
C ASP A 107 -0.55 -38.45 37.35
N GLU A 108 -1.55 -38.73 38.19
CA GLU A 108 -2.83 -38.02 38.18
C GLU A 108 -2.64 -36.53 38.41
N ARG A 109 -1.82 -36.14 39.40
CA ARG A 109 -1.49 -34.72 39.63
C ARG A 109 -0.84 -34.08 38.41
N LYS A 110 0.13 -34.75 37.78
CA LYS A 110 0.82 -34.25 36.57
C LYS A 110 -0.12 -34.10 35.38
N TRP A 111 -1.08 -35.01 35.22
CA TRP A 111 -2.09 -34.92 34.16
C TRP A 111 -3.05 -33.76 34.37
N LEU A 112 -3.54 -33.57 35.60
CA LEU A 112 -4.41 -32.45 35.95
C LEU A 112 -3.68 -31.10 35.74
N GLU A 113 -2.42 -30.99 36.18
CA GLU A 113 -1.60 -29.80 35.95
C GLU A 113 -1.39 -29.51 34.45
N LYS A 114 -1.19 -30.56 33.64
CA LYS A 114 -1.05 -30.43 32.19
C LYS A 114 -2.35 -29.95 31.53
N ILE A 115 -3.49 -30.48 31.94
CA ILE A 115 -4.81 -30.07 31.43
C ILE A 115 -5.07 -28.60 31.79
N GLU A 116 -4.76 -28.19 33.04
CA GLU A 116 -4.87 -26.81 33.47
C GLU A 116 -3.97 -25.86 32.65
N LYS A 117 -2.71 -26.25 32.41
CA LYS A 117 -1.79 -25.50 31.52
C LYS A 117 -2.33 -25.38 30.09
N LEU A 118 -3.00 -26.40 29.58
CA LEU A 118 -3.62 -26.34 28.25
C LEU A 118 -4.87 -25.45 28.25
N ASN A 119 -5.69 -25.50 29.29
CA ASN A 119 -6.87 -24.63 29.44
C ASN A 119 -6.46 -23.15 29.56
N THR A 120 -5.42 -22.84 30.34
CA THR A 120 -4.87 -21.48 30.41
C THR A 120 -4.33 -21.01 29.06
N ASN A 121 -3.72 -21.91 28.27
CA ASN A 121 -3.31 -21.60 26.90
C ASN A 121 -4.49 -21.32 25.96
N ILE A 122 -5.61 -22.04 26.08
CA ILE A 122 -6.86 -21.74 25.34
C ILE A 122 -7.37 -20.35 25.70
N SER A 123 -7.38 -19.98 26.98
CA SER A 123 -7.78 -18.64 27.42
C SER A 123 -6.85 -17.56 26.84
N LYS A 124 -5.53 -17.80 26.82
CA LYS A 124 -4.55 -16.88 26.22
C LYS A 124 -4.73 -16.72 24.72
N THR A 125 -5.00 -17.80 23.97
CA THR A 125 -5.21 -17.73 22.52
C THR A 125 -6.57 -17.13 22.19
N LYS A 126 -7.61 -17.39 22.98
CA LYS A 126 -8.94 -16.74 22.86
C LYS A 126 -8.85 -15.23 23.03
N LYS A 127 -8.04 -14.75 23.99
CA LYS A 127 -7.78 -13.31 24.17
C LYS A 127 -7.09 -12.66 22.98
N LYS A 128 -6.32 -13.43 22.18
CA LYS A 128 -5.65 -12.96 20.97
C LYS A 128 -6.53 -13.00 19.71
N LEU A 129 -7.74 -13.55 19.81
CA LEU A 129 -8.75 -13.54 18.74
C LEU A 129 -9.65 -12.30 18.79
N LYS A 130 -9.82 -11.72 19.99
CA LYS A 130 -10.48 -10.43 20.19
C LYS A 130 -9.54 -9.30 19.79
#